data_AF-A0A2G8JNQ9-F1
#
_entry.id   AF-A0A2G8JNQ9-F1
#
_cell.length_a   1.000
_cell.length_b   1.000
_cell.length_c   1.000
_cell.angle_alpha   90.00
_cell.angle_beta   90.00
_cell.angle_gamma   90.00
#
_symmetry.space_group_name_H-M   'P 1'
#
loop_
_entity.id
_entity.type
_entity.pdbx_description
1 polymer ?
#
loop_
_entity_poly.entity_id
_entity_poly.type
_entity_poly.pdbx_seq_one_letter_code
_entity_poly.pdbx_strand_id
1 'polypeptide(L)' 'MCVDYRKLNQKTIKDAYPIPRIEDSIGTLYGSQRFSAIDHLSGYHRVAMADTDRHKTGFFTPFGLSEFNRMPFGLSNTP' A
#
# COMPACT_ATOMS: atom_id res chain seq x y z
N MET A 1 4.30 10.34 -10.22
CA MET A 1 4.90 11.35 -9.33
C MET A 1 5.50 10.61 -8.15
N CYS A 2 6.81 10.76 -7.90
CA CYS A 2 7.51 10.04 -6.83
C CYS A 2 7.79 11.03 -5.69
N VAL A 3 7.33 10.71 -4.49
CA VAL A 3 7.54 11.54 -3.29
C VAL A 3 8.46 10.77 -2.36
N ASP A 4 9.49 11.45 -1.86
CA ASP A 4 10.48 10.83 -0.97
C ASP A 4 9.95 10.71 0.47
N TYR A 5 9.32 9.58 0.78
CA TYR A 5 8.82 9.26 2.11
C TYR A 5 9.85 8.61 3.04
N ARG A 6 11.16 8.56 2.70
CA ARG A 6 12.16 7.86 3.53
C ARG A 6 12.17 8.33 5.00
N LYS A 7 12.09 9.64 5.23
CA LYS A 7 12.03 10.21 6.60
C LYS A 7 10.72 9.91 7.31
N LEU A 8 9.62 9.86 6.57
CA LEU A 8 8.30 9.51 7.11
C LEU A 8 8.28 8.03 7.50
N ASN A 9 8.74 7.15 6.62
CA ASN A 9 8.83 5.70 6.82
C ASN A 9 9.70 5.29 8.01
N GLN A 10 10.71 6.10 8.39
CA GLN A 10 11.50 5.85 9.61
C GLN A 10 10.72 6.12 10.91
N LYS A 11 9.73 7.01 10.86
CA LYS A 11 8.87 7.34 12.02
C LYS A 11 7.58 6.51 12.05
N THR A 12 7.24 5.87 10.94
CA THR A 12 6.08 4.99 10.83
C THR A 12 6.36 3.66 11.49
N ILE A 13 5.45 3.18 12.34
CA ILE A 13 5.48 1.82 12.85
C ILE A 13 5.19 0.88 11.68
N LYS A 14 6.15 -0.02 11.39
CA LYS A 14 6.01 -0.98 10.31
C LYS A 14 4.90 -1.96 10.64
N ASP A 15 3.91 -2.04 9.77
CA ASP A 15 2.87 -3.06 9.87
C ASP A 15 3.46 -4.39 9.37
N ALA A 16 3.59 -5.35 10.28
CA ALA A 16 4.03 -6.70 9.96
C ALA A 16 2.79 -7.58 9.77
N TYR A 17 1.97 -7.26 8.77
CA TYR A 17 0.86 -8.13 8.42
C TYR A 17 1.44 -9.49 7.99
N PRO A 18 1.09 -10.59 8.66
CA PRO A 18 1.65 -11.89 8.33
C PRO A 18 1.11 -12.31 6.96
N ILE A 19 1.96 -12.19 5.94
CA ILE A 19 1.68 -12.76 4.64
C ILE A 19 1.71 -14.29 4.83
N PRO A 20 0.63 -15.02 4.51
CA PRO A 20 0.61 -16.46 4.64
C PRO A 20 1.75 -17.09 3.84
N ARG A 21 2.30 -18.20 4.34
CA ARG A 21 3.34 -18.90 3.60
C ARG A 21 2.76 -19.37 2.26
N ILE A 22 3.60 -19.34 1.23
CA ILE A 22 3.21 -19.77 -0.12
C ILE A 22 2.68 -21.21 -0.08
N GLU A 23 3.28 -22.07 0.74
CA GLU A 23 2.86 -23.47 0.92
C GLU A 23 1.43 -23.61 1.44
N ASP A 24 1.02 -22.80 2.42
CA ASP A 24 -0.36 -22.81 2.96
C ASP A 24 -1.37 -22.36 1.90
N SER A 25 -0.98 -21.38 1.09
CA SER A 25 -1.80 -20.84 0.00
C SER A 25 -1.95 -21.84 -1.16
N ILE A 26 -0.91 -22.63 -1.45
CA ILE A 26 -0.96 -23.70 -2.47
C ILE A 26 -1.72 -24.92 -1.93
N GLY A 27 -1.57 -25.24 -0.64
CA GLY A 27 -2.31 -26.32 0.01
C GLY A 27 -3.82 -26.14 -0.06
N THR A 28 -4.31 -24.90 0.08
CA THR A 28 -5.74 -24.57 -0.08
C THR A 28 -6.25 -24.71 -1.52
N LEU A 29 -5.35 -24.69 -2.51
CA LEU A 29 -5.68 -24.86 -3.92
C LEU A 29 -5.69 -26.35 -4.34
N TYR A 30 -5.23 -27.26 -3.49
CA TYR A 30 -5.19 -28.69 -3.78
C TYR A 30 -6.60 -29.28 -3.94
N GLY A 31 -6.88 -29.86 -5.11
CA GLY A 31 -8.20 -30.42 -5.45
C GLY A 31 -9.10 -29.49 -6.29
N SER A 32 -8.68 -28.25 -6.52
CA SER A 32 -9.38 -27.33 -7.44
C SER A 32 -9.12 -27.71 -8.89
N GLN A 33 -10.14 -27.71 -9.75
CA GLN A 33 -10.00 -27.99 -11.18
C GLN A 33 -9.88 -26.73 -12.06
N ARG A 34 -10.18 -25.55 -11.49
CA ARG A 34 -10.18 -24.27 -12.20
C ARG A 34 -9.57 -23.20 -11.33
N PHE A 35 -8.65 -22.44 -11.90
CA PHE A 35 -7.98 -21.31 -11.26
C PHE A 35 -8.23 -20.05 -12.07
N SER A 36 -8.50 -18.94 -11.38
CA SER A 36 -8.58 -17.61 -11.99
C SER A 36 -7.70 -16.66 -11.19
N ALA A 37 -6.72 -16.04 -11.84
CA ALA A 37 -5.89 -15.01 -11.25
C ALA A 37 -6.52 -13.64 -11.51
N ILE A 38 -6.80 -12.89 -10.44
CA ILE A 38 -7.25 -11.50 -10.52
C ILE A 38 -6.11 -10.65 -10.00
N ASP A 39 -5.61 -9.74 -10.84
CA ASP A 39 -4.59 -8.78 -10.46
C ASP A 39 -5.24 -7.43 -10.11
N HIS A 40 -4.86 -6.88 -8.96
CA HIS A 40 -5.19 -5.52 -8.54
C HIS A 40 -4.00 -4.58 -8.78
N LEU A 41 -3.61 -4.42 -10.06
CA LEU A 41 -2.49 -3.56 -10.48
C LEU A 41 -2.59 -2.10 -9.95
N SER A 42 -3.79 -1.63 -9.61
CA SER A 42 -4.07 -0.28 -9.06
C SER A 42 -4.66 -0.30 -7.65
N GLY A 43 -4.43 -1.35 -6.86
CA GLY A 43 -4.97 -1.49 -5.50
C GLY A 43 -4.59 -0.33 -4.58
N TYR A 44 -3.33 0.12 -4.65
CA TYR A 44 -2.81 1.20 -3.80
C TYR A 44 -3.62 2.49 -3.88
N HIS A 45 -3.96 2.93 -5.10
CA HIS A 45 -4.73 4.17 -5.28
C HIS A 45 -6.21 4.05 -4.94
N ARG A 46 -6.73 2.83 -4.78
CA ARG A 46 -8.12 2.59 -4.33
C ARG A 46 -8.25 2.66 -2.80
N VAL A 47 -7.16 2.42 -2.06
CA VAL A 47 -7.17 2.51 -0.59
C VAL A 47 -7.22 3.97 -0.17
N ALA A 48 -8.24 4.32 0.63
CA ALA A 48 -8.36 5.66 1.21
C ALA A 48 -7.31 5.86 2.30
N MET A 49 -6.64 7.02 2.30
CA MET A 49 -5.86 7.43 3.46
C MET A 49 -6.81 7.81 4.59
N ALA A 50 -6.49 7.37 5.81
CA ALA A 50 -7.19 7.81 7.01
C ALA A 50 -7.14 9.34 7.11
N ASP A 51 -8.27 9.99 7.43
CA ASP A 51 -8.40 11.45 7.47
C ASP A 51 -7.37 12.08 8.42
N THR A 52 -7.06 11.40 9.52
CA THR A 52 -6.04 11.83 10.50
C THR A 52 -4.62 11.78 9.97
N ASP A 53 -4.33 10.99 8.94
CA ASP A 53 -2.98 10.76 8.43
C ASP A 53 -2.72 11.41 7.06
N ARG A 54 -3.72 12.03 6.43
CA ARG A 54 -3.58 12.73 5.14
C ARG A 54 -2.53 13.84 5.18
N HIS A 55 -2.48 14.60 6.25
CA HIS A 55 -1.49 15.67 6.41
C HIS A 55 -0.04 15.15 6.40
N LYS A 56 0.19 13.88 6.74
CA LYS A 56 1.52 13.25 6.73
C LYS A 56 1.99 12.89 5.32
N THR A 57 1.06 12.75 4.37
CA THR A 57 1.35 12.49 2.95
C THR A 57 1.42 13.78 2.12
N GLY A 58 1.50 14.93 2.77
CA GLY A 58 1.71 16.22 2.11
C GLY A 58 3.03 16.26 1.33
N PHE A 59 2.96 16.76 0.10
CA PHE A 59 4.12 16.98 -0.77
C PHE A 59 4.10 18.40 -1.33
N PHE A 60 5.28 18.96 -1.54
CA PHE A 60 5.43 20.29 -2.09
C PHE A 60 5.52 20.23 -3.61
N THR A 61 4.73 21.07 -4.28
CA THR A 61 4.84 21.34 -5.71
C THR A 61 5.23 22.81 -5.92
N PRO A 62 5.77 23.18 -7.08
CA PRO A 62 6.03 24.59 -7.40
C PRO A 62 4.80 25.51 -7.30
N PHE A 63 3.59 24.93 -7.29
CA PHE A 63 2.31 25.64 -7.23
C PHE A 63 1.68 25.63 -5.83
N GLY A 64 2.30 24.97 -4.84
CA GLY A 64 1.79 24.90 -3.47
C GLY A 64 1.94 23.52 -2.82
N LEU A 65 1.42 23.42 -1.60
CA LEU A 65 1.36 22.18 -0.83
C LEU A 65 0.11 21.40 -1.20
N SER A 66 0.27 20.13 -1.54
CA SER A 66 -0.82 19.21 -1.85
C SER A 66 -0.71 17.97 -0.98
N GLU A 67 -1.83 17.34 -0.67
CA GLU A 67 -1.89 16.09 0.11
C GLU A 67 -2.58 14.97 -0.69
N PHE A 68 -2.32 13.72 -0.29
CA PHE A 68 -2.93 12.56 -0.94
C PHE A 68 -4.15 12.06 -0.15
N ASN A 69 -5.31 12.04 -0.81
CA ASN A 69 -6.55 11.42 -0.27
C ASN A 69 -6.56 9.89 -0.38
N ARG A 70 -5.67 9.34 -1.20
CA ARG A 70 -5.51 7.89 -1.49
C ARG A 70 -4.08 7.48 -1.23
N MET A 71 -3.86 6.22 -0.89
CA MET A 71 -2.53 5.75 -0.48
C MET A 71 -1.50 5.96 -1.61
N PRO A 72 -0.48 6.82 -1.41
CA PRO A 72 0.55 7.06 -2.42
C PRO A 72 1.58 5.93 -2.43
N PHE A 73 2.23 5.75 -3.57
CA PHE A 73 3.38 4.87 -3.67
C PHE A 73 4.56 5.36 -2.81
N GLY A 74 5.26 4.43 -2.16
CA GLY A 74 6.48 4.70 -1.40
C GLY A 74 6.33 4.76 0.13
N LEU A 75 5.14 4.50 0.68
CA LEU A 75 4.94 4.33 2.12
C LEU A 75 5.40 2.95 2.59
N SER A 76 5.91 2.83 3.81
CA SER A 76 6.42 1.54 4.33
C SER A 76 5.36 0.47 4.59
N ASN A 77 4.09 0.86 4.70
CA ASN A 77 2.98 -0.04 5.04
C ASN A 77 2.01 -0.24 3.85
N THR A 78 2.44 0.10 2.63
CA THR A 78 1.73 -0.34 1.43
C THR A 78 2.03 -1.82 1.19
N PRO A 79 1.02 -2.65 0.85
CA PRO A 79 1.19 -4.08 0.56
C PRO A 79 2.25 -4.40 -0.49
#